data_AF-F2JMQ1-F1
#
_entry.id   AF-F2JMQ1-F1
#
_cell.length_a   1.000
_cell.length_b   1.000
_cell.length_c   1.000
_cell.angle_alpha   90.00
_cell.angle_beta   90.00
_cell.angle_gamma   90.00
#
_symmetry.space_group_name_H-M   'P 1'
#
loop_
_entity.id
_entity.type
_entity.pdbx_description
1 polymer ?
#
loop_
_entity_poly.entity_id
_entity_poly.type
_entity_poly.pdbx_seq_one_letter_code
_entity_poly.pdbx_strand_id
1 'polypeptide(L)'
;MSTELEAFQDFIDTILIRNKSILDQTTKLQDACTHLCRTISKAATTCGCITIEAHKQTYTFTESSSIEEIKNAMCTHISGKLCPSCEDLFEKELGRVLFYLGAIANTFDLSLSDVLEKEKYRTELLGKYSLR
;
A
#
# COMPACT_ATOMS: atom_id res chain seq x y z
N MET A 1 6.70 -11.75 -22.13
CA MET A 1 6.32 -12.55 -20.94
C MET A 1 5.36 -11.68 -20.16
N SER A 2 4.17 -12.19 -19.84
CA SER A 2 3.26 -11.50 -18.92
C SER A 2 3.94 -11.39 -17.55
N THR A 3 3.87 -10.20 -16.96
CA THR A 3 4.35 -9.93 -15.60
C THR A 3 3.44 -10.62 -14.57
N GLU A 4 3.94 -10.91 -13.36
CA GLU A 4 3.10 -11.49 -12.30
C GLU A 4 1.88 -10.62 -11.97
N LEU A 5 2.03 -9.29 -12.08
CA LEU A 5 0.94 -8.33 -11.89
C LEU A 5 -0.12 -8.41 -12.98
N GLU A 6 0.28 -8.54 -14.26
CA GLU A 6 -0.64 -8.80 -15.37
C GLU A 6 -1.34 -10.14 -15.21
N ALA A 7 -0.60 -11.21 -14.88
CA ALA A 7 -1.20 -12.52 -14.68
C ALA A 7 -2.24 -12.51 -13.54
N PHE A 8 -1.97 -11.76 -12.47
CA PHE A 8 -2.94 -11.56 -11.39
C PHE A 8 -4.15 -10.74 -11.84
N GLN A 9 -3.93 -9.68 -12.61
CA GLN A 9 -5.00 -8.84 -13.16
C GLN A 9 -5.91 -9.62 -14.14
N ASP A 10 -5.32 -10.45 -15.00
CA ASP A 10 -6.04 -11.35 -15.91
C ASP A 10 -6.84 -12.38 -15.11
N PHE A 11 -6.23 -12.98 -14.09
CA PHE A 11 -6.93 -13.90 -13.20
C PHE A 11 -8.17 -13.26 -12.55
N ILE A 12 -8.06 -12.02 -12.09
CA ILE A 12 -9.18 -11.26 -11.52
C ILE A 12 -10.34 -11.12 -12.52
N ASP A 13 -10.04 -10.85 -13.80
CA ASP A 13 -11.08 -10.74 -14.84
C ASP A 13 -11.83 -12.05 -15.06
N THR A 14 -11.12 -13.19 -15.00
CA THR A 14 -11.75 -14.52 -15.19
C THR A 14 -12.75 -14.90 -14.09
N ILE A 15 -12.63 -14.34 -12.88
CA ILE A 15 -13.46 -14.72 -11.73
C ILE A 15 -14.52 -13.66 -11.34
N LEU A 16 -14.44 -12.45 -11.89
CA LEU A 16 -15.37 -11.35 -11.62
C LEU A 16 -16.71 -11.53 -12.34
N ILE A 17 -17.58 -12.37 -11.76
CA ILE A 17 -18.93 -12.62 -12.29
C ILE A 17 -19.97 -11.66 -11.70
N ARG A 18 -19.88 -11.32 -10.40
CA ARG A 18 -20.98 -10.69 -9.64
C ARG A 18 -20.75 -9.22 -9.25
N ASN A 19 -19.50 -8.74 -9.30
CA ASN A 19 -19.10 -7.42 -8.81
C ASN A 19 -18.52 -6.55 -9.94
N LYS A 20 -19.19 -6.54 -11.10
CA LYS A 20 -18.78 -5.72 -12.27
C LYS A 20 -19.20 -4.25 -12.17
N SER A 21 -20.13 -3.92 -11.27
CA SER A 21 -20.51 -2.53 -11.04
C SER A 21 -19.33 -1.78 -10.42
N ILE A 22 -18.91 -0.69 -11.06
CA ILE A 22 -17.86 0.18 -10.52
C ILE A 22 -18.22 0.74 -9.13
N LEU A 23 -19.51 0.93 -8.84
CA LEU A 23 -19.98 1.35 -7.52
C LEU A 23 -19.74 0.26 -6.45
N ASP A 24 -19.95 -1.00 -6.82
CA ASP A 24 -19.63 -2.12 -5.91
C ASP A 24 -18.12 -2.29 -5.75
N GLN A 25 -17.34 -2.22 -6.84
CA GLN A 25 -15.89 -2.35 -6.78
C GLN A 25 -15.24 -1.27 -5.90
N THR A 26 -15.66 -0.02 -6.04
CA THR A 26 -15.13 1.10 -5.23
C THR A 26 -15.49 0.98 -3.75
N THR A 27 -16.73 0.60 -3.43
CA THR A 27 -17.13 0.37 -2.04
C THR A 27 -16.39 -0.83 -1.43
N LYS A 28 -16.13 -1.89 -2.20
CA LYS A 28 -15.32 -3.03 -1.76
C LYS A 28 -13.85 -2.71 -1.56
N LEU A 29 -13.26 -1.87 -2.42
CA LEU A 29 -11.91 -1.35 -2.21
C LEU A 29 -11.83 -0.56 -0.90
N GLN A 30 -12.79 0.33 -0.65
CA GLN A 30 -12.83 1.15 0.56
C GLN A 30 -13.02 0.29 1.83
N ASP A 31 -13.84 -0.75 1.77
CA ASP A 31 -13.99 -1.74 2.83
C ASP A 31 -12.66 -2.46 3.12
N ALA A 32 -11.99 -2.96 2.08
CA ALA A 32 -10.68 -3.61 2.23
C ALA A 32 -9.63 -2.69 2.86
N CYS A 33 -9.55 -1.42 2.43
CA CYS A 33 -8.68 -0.42 3.04
C CYS A 33 -9.03 -0.17 4.53
N THR A 34 -10.32 -0.11 4.85
CA THR A 34 -10.78 0.08 6.24
C THR A 34 -10.34 -1.09 7.13
N HIS A 35 -10.47 -2.32 6.63
CA HIS A 35 -10.02 -3.51 7.32
C HIS A 35 -8.49 -3.55 7.50
N LEU A 36 -7.72 -3.18 6.47
CA LEU A 36 -6.27 -3.07 6.55
C LEU A 36 -5.84 -2.09 7.66
N CYS A 37 -6.39 -0.88 7.68
CA CYS A 37 -6.13 0.11 8.73
C CYS A 37 -6.50 -0.42 10.12
N ARG A 38 -7.64 -1.10 10.26
CA ARG A 38 -8.07 -1.72 11.52
C ARG A 38 -7.12 -2.81 11.98
N THR A 39 -6.54 -3.60 11.07
CA THR A 39 -5.52 -4.61 11.41
C THR A 39 -4.28 -3.96 12.01
N ILE A 40 -3.80 -2.85 11.43
CA ILE A 40 -2.68 -2.06 11.99
C ILE A 40 -3.02 -1.56 13.40
N SER A 41 -4.18 -0.91 13.57
CA SER A 41 -4.60 -0.41 14.88
C SER A 41 -4.71 -1.51 15.92
N LYS A 42 -5.23 -2.69 15.54
CA LYS A 42 -5.34 -3.84 16.44
C LYS A 42 -4.00 -4.48 16.77
N ALA A 43 -3.06 -4.51 15.83
CA ALA A 43 -1.71 -4.96 16.08
C ALA A 43 -1.05 -4.14 17.20
N ALA A 44 -1.30 -2.82 17.21
CA ALA A 44 -0.79 -1.92 18.25
C ALA A 44 -1.57 -1.95 19.57
N THR A 45 -2.91 -2.07 19.51
CA THR A 45 -3.77 -1.88 20.70
C THR A 45 -4.21 -3.18 21.35
N THR A 46 -4.67 -4.15 20.56
CA THR A 46 -5.28 -5.38 21.07
C THR A 46 -4.25 -6.50 21.18
N CYS A 47 -3.43 -6.67 20.14
CA CYS A 47 -2.36 -7.68 20.14
C CYS A 47 -1.10 -7.19 20.88
N GLY A 48 -0.73 -5.91 20.70
CA GLY A 48 0.46 -5.31 21.29
C GLY A 48 1.78 -5.80 20.68
N CYS A 49 1.78 -6.39 19.48
CA CYS A 49 3.00 -6.86 18.81
C CYS A 49 3.84 -5.71 18.23
N ILE A 50 3.20 -4.57 17.97
CA ILE A 50 3.85 -3.32 17.59
C ILE A 50 3.44 -2.21 18.54
N THR A 51 4.20 -1.13 18.57
CA THR A 51 3.87 0.12 19.27
C THR A 51 3.90 1.26 18.26
N ILE A 52 2.91 2.15 18.32
CA ILE A 52 2.82 3.35 17.49
C ILE A 52 3.18 4.57 18.34
N GLU A 53 4.31 5.20 18.05
CA GLU A 53 4.83 6.33 18.81
C GLU A 53 4.39 7.65 18.17
N ALA A 54 3.16 8.10 18.42
CA ALA A 54 2.61 9.30 17.81
C ALA A 54 3.14 10.61 18.44
N HIS A 55 4.36 11.01 18.06
CA HIS A 55 4.98 12.27 18.49
C HIS A 55 5.65 12.99 17.32
N LYS A 56 5.85 14.31 17.48
CA LYS A 56 6.64 15.10 16.53
C LYS A 56 8.06 14.55 16.52
N GLN A 57 8.53 14.15 15.35
CA GLN A 57 9.90 13.67 15.19
C GLN A 57 10.88 14.84 15.39
N THR A 58 11.85 14.64 16.28
CA THR A 58 12.95 15.59 16.52
C THR A 58 14.09 15.27 15.57
N TYR A 59 14.33 16.17 14.63
CA TYR A 59 15.45 16.10 13.70
C TYR A 59 16.26 17.39 13.77
N THR A 60 17.58 17.24 13.84
CA THR A 60 18.53 18.35 13.78
C THR A 60 19.13 18.39 12.38
N PHE A 61 18.43 19.02 11.44
CA PHE A 61 18.96 19.25 10.11
C PHE A 61 19.72 20.57 10.08
N THR A 62 20.91 20.57 9.46
CA THR A 62 21.63 21.78 9.09
C THR A 62 21.27 22.13 7.66
N GLU A 63 21.50 23.39 7.23
CA GLU A 63 21.31 23.78 5.81
C GLU A 63 22.18 22.96 4.84
N SER A 64 23.20 22.28 5.36
CA SER A 64 24.10 21.39 4.62
C SER A 64 23.68 19.91 4.63
N SER A 65 22.62 19.52 5.35
CA SER A 65 22.20 18.12 5.43
C SER A 65 21.71 17.63 4.07
N SER A 66 22.19 16.47 3.64
CA SER A 66 21.75 15.85 2.39
C SER A 66 20.36 15.22 2.53
N ILE A 67 19.65 15.03 1.41
CA ILE A 67 18.33 14.39 1.39
C ILE A 67 18.41 12.92 1.88
N GLU A 68 19.54 12.24 1.63
CA GLU A 68 19.78 10.88 2.12
C GLU A 68 19.94 10.84 3.64
N GLU A 69 20.64 11.82 4.21
CA GLU A 69 20.76 11.98 5.67
C GLU A 69 19.41 12.27 6.32
N ILE A 70 18.60 13.12 5.69
CA ILE A 70 17.23 13.41 6.13
C ILE A 70 16.39 12.12 6.12
N LYS A 71 16.40 11.37 5.01
CA LYS A 71 15.64 10.12 4.87
C LYS A 71 16.03 9.07 5.92
N ASN A 72 17.32 8.92 6.18
CA ASN A 72 17.83 7.94 7.16
C ASN A 72 17.54 8.36 8.61
N ALA A 73 17.36 9.65 8.88
CA ALA A 73 17.03 10.16 10.20
C ALA A 73 15.52 10.10 10.53
N MET A 74 14.64 9.92 9.53
CA MET A 74 13.19 9.83 9.77
C MET A 74 12.81 8.47 10.35
N CYS A 75 12.00 8.51 11.42
CA CYS A 75 11.43 7.30 12.02
C CYS A 75 10.13 6.91 11.29
N THR A 76 9.77 5.63 11.34
CA THR A 76 8.48 5.13 10.82
C THR A 76 7.33 5.29 11.84
N HIS A 77 7.63 5.78 13.05
CA HIS A 77 6.76 5.78 14.22
C HIS A 77 6.32 4.39 14.70
N ILE A 78 6.92 3.32 14.19
CA ILE A 78 6.62 1.94 14.57
C ILE A 78 7.81 1.31 15.28
N SER A 79 7.58 0.77 16.48
CA SER A 79 8.51 -0.12 17.17
C SER A 79 7.91 -1.52 17.34
N GLY A 80 8.74 -2.56 17.37
CA GLY A 80 8.31 -3.96 17.36
C GLY A 80 8.14 -4.54 15.95
N LYS A 81 7.52 -5.72 15.86
CA LYS A 81 7.24 -6.42 14.60
C LYS A 81 5.88 -7.10 14.68
N LEU A 82 5.17 -7.19 13.56
CA LEU A 82 3.96 -7.99 13.49
C LEU A 82 4.27 -9.43 13.92
N CYS A 83 3.43 -10.00 14.78
CA CYS A 83 3.48 -11.42 15.07
C CYS A 83 2.83 -12.20 13.91
N PRO A 84 3.07 -13.52 13.78
CA PRO A 84 2.56 -14.30 12.65
C PRO A 84 1.05 -14.15 12.42
N SER A 85 0.26 -14.12 13.50
CA SER A 85 -1.19 -13.95 13.39
C SER A 85 -1.60 -12.57 12.87
N CYS A 86 -0.89 -11.50 13.22
CA CYS A 86 -1.19 -10.16 12.71
C CYS A 86 -0.67 -9.97 11.28
N GLU A 87 0.46 -10.61 10.95
CA GLU A 87 1.04 -10.64 9.61
C GLU A 87 0.08 -11.33 8.63
N ASP A 88 -0.43 -12.53 8.95
CA ASP A 88 -1.42 -13.24 8.13
C ASP A 88 -2.68 -12.39 7.85
N LEU A 89 -3.18 -11.69 8.87
CA LEU A 89 -4.34 -10.79 8.72
C LEU A 89 -4.00 -9.58 7.85
N PHE A 90 -2.79 -9.03 7.99
CA PHE A 90 -2.33 -7.88 7.22
C PHE A 90 -2.18 -8.25 5.74
N GLU A 91 -1.51 -9.35 5.44
CA GLU A 91 -1.35 -9.88 4.08
C GLU A 91 -2.69 -10.18 3.42
N LYS A 92 -3.64 -10.77 4.16
CA LYS A 92 -4.98 -11.05 3.67
C LYS A 92 -5.71 -9.76 3.23
N GLU A 93 -5.71 -8.73 4.06
CA GLU A 93 -6.39 -7.47 3.73
C GLU A 93 -5.65 -6.71 2.62
N LEU A 94 -4.31 -6.76 2.60
CA LEU A 94 -3.51 -6.19 1.50
C LEU A 94 -3.84 -6.87 0.16
N GLY A 95 -3.96 -8.19 0.15
CA GLY A 95 -4.40 -8.95 -1.02
C GLY A 95 -5.79 -8.55 -1.50
N ARG A 96 -6.74 -8.28 -0.58
CA ARG A 96 -8.07 -7.77 -0.95
C ARG A 96 -8.00 -6.38 -1.59
N VAL A 97 -7.14 -5.49 -1.08
CA VAL A 97 -6.91 -4.17 -1.69
C VAL A 97 -6.39 -4.32 -3.12
N LEU A 98 -5.36 -5.15 -3.33
CA LEU A 98 -4.80 -5.43 -4.65
C LEU A 98 -5.86 -6.02 -5.60
N PHE A 99 -6.67 -6.96 -5.11
CA PHE A 99 -7.75 -7.56 -5.88
C PHE A 99 -8.74 -6.52 -6.41
N TYR A 100 -9.25 -5.65 -5.55
CA TYR A 100 -10.23 -4.64 -5.97
C TYR A 100 -9.59 -3.50 -6.78
N LEU A 101 -8.31 -3.21 -6.59
CA LEU A 101 -7.57 -2.31 -7.46
C LEU A 101 -7.49 -2.87 -8.89
N GLY A 102 -7.15 -4.15 -9.04
CA GLY A 102 -7.13 -4.86 -10.33
C GLY A 102 -8.52 -4.94 -10.97
N ALA A 103 -9.55 -5.22 -10.17
CA ALA A 103 -10.94 -5.23 -10.64
C ALA A 103 -11.34 -3.89 -11.26
N ILE A 104 -10.99 -2.77 -10.62
CA ILE A 104 -11.27 -1.42 -11.11
C ILE A 104 -10.45 -1.14 -12.38
N ALA A 105 -9.17 -1.51 -12.41
CA ALA A 105 -8.32 -1.34 -13.57
C ALA A 105 -8.88 -2.08 -14.80
N ASN A 106 -9.35 -3.32 -14.63
CA ASN A 106 -10.02 -4.11 -15.68
C ASN A 106 -11.30 -3.42 -16.17
N THR A 107 -12.12 -2.86 -15.28
CA THR A 107 -13.33 -2.12 -15.66
C THR A 107 -13.04 -0.92 -16.57
N PHE A 108 -11.86 -0.31 -16.45
CA PHE A 108 -11.43 0.82 -17.29
C PHE A 108 -10.45 0.43 -18.41
N ASP A 109 -10.23 -0.87 -18.63
CA ASP A 109 -9.28 -1.39 -19.62
C ASP A 109 -7.85 -0.81 -19.47
N LEU A 110 -7.39 -0.73 -18.21
CA LEU A 110 -6.07 -0.22 -17.86
C LEU A 110 -5.15 -1.35 -17.40
N SER A 111 -3.96 -1.45 -18.00
CA SER A 111 -2.88 -2.33 -17.51
C SER A 111 -2.28 -1.78 -16.22
N LEU A 112 -2.34 -2.55 -15.13
CA LEU A 112 -1.69 -2.17 -13.87
C LEU A 112 -0.16 -2.17 -13.99
N SER A 113 0.40 -3.02 -14.85
CA SER A 113 1.84 -3.03 -15.13
C SER A 113 2.29 -1.74 -15.81
N ASP A 114 1.53 -1.25 -16.80
CA ASP A 114 1.79 0.06 -17.42
C ASP A 114 1.66 1.20 -16.42
N VAL A 115 0.65 1.14 -15.53
CA VAL A 115 0.43 2.15 -14.49
C VAL A 115 1.63 2.18 -13.53
N LEU A 116 2.13 1.02 -13.12
CA LEU A 116 3.30 0.88 -12.26
C LEU A 116 4.57 1.44 -12.93
N GLU A 117 4.81 1.11 -14.20
CA GLU A 117 5.95 1.64 -14.96
C GLU A 117 5.90 3.16 -15.09
N LYS A 118 4.71 3.71 -15.43
CA LYS A 118 4.50 5.15 -15.54
C LYS A 118 4.72 5.86 -14.19
N GLU A 119 4.25 5.29 -13.09
CA GLU A 119 4.43 5.87 -11.77
C GLU A 119 5.89 5.83 -11.30
N LYS A 120 6.60 4.73 -11.58
CA LYS A 120 8.04 4.62 -11.33
C LYS A 120 8.80 5.69 -12.10
N TYR A 121 8.55 5.84 -13.40
CA TYR A 121 9.18 6.85 -14.23
C TYR A 121 8.92 8.28 -13.73
N ARG A 122 7.67 8.59 -13.33
CA ARG A 122 7.31 9.91 -12.75
C ARG A 122 8.05 10.18 -11.44
N THR A 123 8.18 9.17 -10.60
CA THR A 123 8.88 9.28 -9.31
C THR A 123 10.38 9.47 -9.52
N GLU A 124 10.98 8.74 -10.47
CA GLU A 124 12.39 8.88 -10.86
C GLU A 124 12.69 10.25 -11.49
N LEU A 125 11.80 10.77 -12.33
CA LEU A 125 11.92 12.11 -12.94
C LEU A 125 12.00 13.23 -11.88
N LEU A 126 11.17 13.13 -10.84
CA LEU A 126 11.20 14.06 -9.72
C LEU A 126 12.40 13.80 -8.80
N GLY A 127 12.95 12.59 -8.82
CA GLY A 127 14.16 12.19 -8.12
C GLY A 127 14.13 12.62 -6.65
N LYS A 128 15.16 13.35 -6.22
CA LYS A 128 15.32 13.84 -4.85
C LYS A 128 14.27 14.89 -4.43
N TYR A 129 13.52 15.43 -5.38
CA TYR A 129 12.48 16.44 -5.15
C TYR A 129 11.07 15.84 -5.13
N SER A 130 10.94 14.52 -5.35
CA SER A 130 9.71 13.80 -5.03
C SER A 130 9.51 13.83 -3.51
N LEU A 131 8.54 14.60 -3.03
CA LEU A 131 8.07 14.58 -1.64
C LEU A 131 7.03 13.47 -1.39
N ARG A 132 6.88 12.53 -2.33
CA ARG A 132 6.08 11.31 -2.17
C ARG A 132 6.89 10.23 -1.49
#